data_AF-A0A7C5LYS9-F1
#
_entry.id   AF-A0A7C5LYS9-F1
#
_cell.length_a   1.000
_cell.length_b   1.000
_cell.length_c   1.000
_cell.angle_alpha   90.00
_cell.angle_beta   90.00
_cell.angle_gamma   90.00
#
_symmetry.space_group_name_H-M   'P 1'
#
loop_
_entity.id
_entity.type
_entity.pdbx_description
1 polymer ?
#
loop_
_entity_poly.entity_id
_entity_poly.type
_entity_poly.pdbx_seq_one_letter_code
_entity_poly.pdbx_strand_id
1 'polypeptide(L)' 'MSGWPFDDWLRFAVRGFGLSPDEFWQTSLCDWLVLIQARSQPPLTQAELTNLMKLYPDENTHE' A
#
# COMPACT_ATOMS: atom_id res chain seq x y z
N MET A 1 -5.43 26.16 1.65
CA MET A 1 -6.16 25.55 0.52
C MET A 1 -5.93 24.05 0.60
N SER A 2 -6.87 23.32 1.18
CA SER A 2 -6.89 21.85 1.16
C SER A 2 -7.38 21.40 -0.22
N GLY A 3 -6.54 21.59 -1.23
CA GLY A 3 -6.72 20.98 -2.54
C GLY A 3 -6.38 19.51 -2.42
N TRP A 4 -7.35 18.64 -2.68
CA TRP A 4 -7.10 17.21 -2.71
C TRP A 4 -6.03 16.91 -3.78
N PRO A 5 -5.04 16.04 -3.50
CA PRO A 5 -3.89 15.81 -4.39
C PRO A 5 -4.22 14.89 -5.59
N PHE A 6 -5.51 14.72 -5.92
CA PHE A 6 -5.93 13.71 -6.91
C PHE A 6 -5.37 13.97 -8.31
N ASP A 7 -5.26 15.23 -8.75
CA ASP A 7 -4.65 15.57 -10.05
C ASP A 7 -3.17 15.15 -10.12
N ASP A 8 -2.41 15.41 -9.06
CA ASP A 8 -1.00 15.01 -8.99
C ASP A 8 -0.86 13.48 -8.93
N TRP A 9 -1.76 12.81 -8.19
CA TRP A 9 -1.79 11.36 -8.09
C TRP A 9 -2.14 10.70 -9.43
N LEU A 10 -3.17 11.18 -10.12
CA LEU A 10 -3.56 10.68 -11.43
C LEU A 10 -2.43 10.90 -12.45
N ARG A 11 -1.80 12.08 -12.44
CA ARG A 11 -0.64 12.35 -13.30
C ARG A 11 0.53 11.41 -13.00
N PHE A 12 0.79 11.12 -11.73
CA PHE A 12 1.83 10.19 -11.31
C PHE A 12 1.50 8.74 -11.66
N ALA A 13 0.24 8.31 -11.51
CA ALA A 13 -0.22 6.98 -11.92
C ALA A 13 0.01 6.75 -13.42
N VAL A 14 -0.44 7.70 -14.25
CA VAL A 14 -0.35 7.60 -15.72
C VAL A 14 1.09 7.70 -16.21
N ARG A 15 1.87 8.68 -15.70
CA ARG A 15 3.23 8.92 -16.21
C ARG A 15 4.31 8.10 -15.50
N GLY A 16 4.12 7.78 -14.22
CA GLY A 16 5.10 7.07 -13.39
C GLY A 16 4.92 5.55 -13.43
N PHE A 17 3.68 5.08 -13.38
CA PHE A 17 3.37 3.64 -13.37
C PHE A 17 2.80 3.12 -14.71
N GLY A 18 2.44 3.99 -15.64
CA GLY A 18 1.85 3.60 -16.92
C GLY A 18 0.42 3.09 -16.82
N LEU A 19 -0.25 3.35 -15.71
CA LEU A 19 -1.65 2.98 -15.50
C LEU A 19 -2.56 3.84 -16.37
N SER A 20 -3.64 3.27 -16.89
CA SER A 20 -4.72 4.06 -17.46
C SER A 20 -5.48 4.82 -16.35
N PRO A 21 -6.17 5.93 -16.69
CA PRO A 21 -7.00 6.64 -15.72
C PRO A 21 -8.06 5.75 -15.06
N ASP A 22 -8.67 4.84 -15.81
CA ASP A 22 -9.65 3.88 -15.28
C ASP A 22 -9.03 2.92 -14.26
N GLU A 23 -7.86 2.36 -14.54
CA GLU A 23 -7.16 1.48 -13.59
C GLU A 23 -6.82 2.20 -12.29
N PHE A 24 -6.42 3.48 -12.36
CA PHE A 24 -6.19 4.29 -11.16
C PHE A 24 -7.46 4.43 -10.31
N TRP A 25 -8.62 4.73 -10.90
CA TRP A 25 -9.88 4.89 -10.14
C TRP A 25 -10.44 3.57 -9.61
N GLN A 26 -10.09 2.43 -10.20
CA GLN A 26 -10.41 1.09 -9.70
C GLN A 26 -9.45 0.61 -8.61
N THR A 27 -8.27 1.24 -8.48
CA THR A 27 -7.29 0.89 -7.46
C THR A 27 -7.79 1.34 -6.09
N SER A 28 -7.71 0.46 -5.08
CA SER A 28 -8.07 0.84 -3.72
C SER A 28 -7.15 1.94 -3.21
N LEU A 29 -7.66 2.85 -2.37
CA LEU A 29 -6.84 3.92 -1.81
C LEU A 29 -5.65 3.36 -1.00
N CYS A 30 -5.82 2.20 -0.35
CA CYS A 30 -4.75 1.50 0.36
C CYS A 30 -3.64 1.04 -0.58
N ASP A 31 -3.99 0.36 -1.68
CA ASP A 31 -3.01 -0.11 -2.66
C ASP A 31 -2.30 1.06 -3.33
N TRP A 32 -3.04 2.11 -3.67
CA TRP A 32 -2.48 3.34 -4.21
C TRP A 32 -1.46 3.97 -3.24
N LEU A 33 -1.80 4.08 -1.96
CA LEU A 33 -0.91 4.61 -0.93
C LEU A 33 0.35 3.75 -0.76
N VAL A 34 0.24 2.42 -0.90
CA VAL A 34 1.40 1.51 -0.89
C VAL A 34 2.32 1.76 -2.10
N LEU A 35 1.74 1.98 -3.29
CA LEU A 35 2.52 2.23 -4.51
C LEU A 35 3.28 3.56 -4.46
N ILE A 36 2.66 4.61 -3.93
CA ILE A 36 3.28 5.95 -3.87
C ILE A 36 4.12 6.18 -2.61
N GLN A 37 3.99 5.35 -1.59
CA GLN A 37 4.88 5.43 -0.44
C GLN A 37 6.30 5.10 -0.92
N ALA A 38 7.13 6.14 -1.00
CA ALA A 38 8.57 5.97 -1.11
C ALA A 38 8.98 5.05 0.04
N ARG A 39 9.49 3.84 -0.29
CA ARG A 39 10.01 2.86 0.67
C ARG A 39 11.04 3.55 1.56
N SER A 40 10.59 4.12 2.67
CA SER A 40 11.48 4.60 3.73
C SER A 40 11.95 3.41 4.58
N GLN A 41 11.24 2.28 4.49
CA GLN A 41 11.59 1.03 5.14
C GLN A 41 11.56 -0.10 4.11
N PRO A 42 12.52 -1.04 4.17
CA PRO A 42 12.45 -2.26 3.38
C PRO A 42 11.14 -3.00 3.69
N PRO A 43 10.50 -3.63 2.70
CA PRO A 43 9.32 -4.46 2.95
C PRO A 43 9.71 -5.59 3.89
N LEU A 44 8.78 -5.97 4.77
CA LEU A 44 8.93 -7.12 5.65
C LEU A 44 9.19 -8.38 4.79
N THR A 45 10.30 -9.06 5.05
CA THR A 45 10.60 -10.33 4.39
C THR A 45 9.68 -11.43 4.92
N GLN A 46 9.52 -12.50 4.14
CA GLN A 46 8.75 -13.67 4.58
C GLN A 46 9.29 -14.27 5.89
N ALA A 47 10.62 -14.24 6.09
CA ALA A 47 11.26 -14.72 7.30
C ALA A 47 10.89 -13.85 8.52
N GLU A 48 10.90 -12.52 8.36
CA GLU A 48 10.52 -11.59 9.41
C GLU A 48 9.02 -11.69 9.76
N LEU A 49 8.15 -11.86 8.76
CA LEU A 49 6.73 -12.12 8.98
C LEU A 49 6.52 -13.43 9.77
N THR A 50 7.21 -14.50 9.37
CA THR A 50 7.16 -15.79 10.07
C THR A 50 7.63 -15.65 11.51
N ASN A 51 8.63 -14.81 11.77
CA ASN A 51 9.12 -14.56 13.12
C ASN A 51 8.10 -13.76 13.95
N LEU A 52 7.46 -12.75 13.36
CA LEU A 52 6.40 -11.98 14.01
C LEU A 52 5.20 -12.85 14.38
N MET A 53 4.76 -13.74 13.49
CA MET A 53 3.67 -14.69 13.78
C MET A 53 3.97 -15.63 14.95
N LYS A 54 5.26 -15.94 15.19
CA LYS A 54 5.68 -16.73 16.37
C LYS A 54 5.75 -15.89 17.64
N LEU A 55 6.15 -14.63 17.53
CA LEU A 55 6.27 -13.70 18.65
C LEU A 55 4.91 -13.20 19.14
N TYR A 56 3.94 -13.09 18.23
CA TYR A 56 2.57 -12.65 18.49
C TYR A 56 1.59 -13.70 17.92
N PRO A 57 1.47 -14.87 18.57
CA PRO A 57 0.50 -15.87 18.15
C PRO A 57 -0.91 -15.31 18.36
N ASP A 58 -1.78 -15.44 17.35
CA ASP A 58 -3.18 -15.05 17.47
C ASP A 58 -3.84 -15.81 18.64
N GLU A 59 -4.54 -15.10 19.52
CA GLU A 59 -5.32 -15.69 20.60
C GLU A 59 -6.59 -16.37 20.04
N ASN A 60 -6.43 -17.54 19.43
CA ASN A 60 -7.55 -18.47 19.24
C ASN A 60 -7.71 -19.34 20.48
N THR A 61 -7.92 -18.72 21.64
CA THR A 61 -8.46 -19.37 22.83
C THR A 61 -9.75 -18.66 23.24
N HIS A 62 -10.78 -18.83 22.40
CA HIS A 62 -12.15 -18.84 22.89
C HIS A 62 -12.76 -20.17 22.42
N GLU A 63 -12.60 -21.14 23.31
CA GLU A 63 -13.45 -22.32 23.50
C GLU A 63 -14.96 -22.05 23.40
#